data_AF-A0A534P8K9-F1
#
_entry.id   AF-A0A534P8K9-F1
#
_cell.length_a   1.000
_cell.length_b   1.000
_cell.length_c   1.000
_cell.angle_alpha   90.00
_cell.angle_beta   90.00
_cell.angle_gamma   90.00
#
_symmetry.space_group_name_H-M   'P 1'
#
loop_
_entity.id
_entity.type
_entity.pdbx_description
1 polymer ?
#
loop_
_entity_poly.entity_id
_entity_poly.type
_entity_poly.pdbx_seq_one_letter_code
_entity_poly.pdbx_strand_id
1 'polypeptide(L)' 'MDAPPVFPGGPTARMAPLVDGVLIVVGAGDADVPGLRGTVDELRLARANVLGAVLNHAPVPLEPRLARNGEGAHRS' A
#
# COMPACT_ATOMS: atom_id res chain seq x y z
N MET A 1 -4.52 -2.71 -10.74
CA MET A 1 -3.77 -3.97 -10.97
C MET A 1 -3.13 -4.33 -9.64
N ASP A 2 -3.10 -5.61 -9.29
CA ASP A 2 -2.28 -6.06 -8.16
C ASP A 2 -0.83 -6.28 -8.63
N ALA A 3 0.14 -6.04 -7.76
CA ALA A 3 1.55 -6.07 -8.10
C ALA A 3 2.40 -6.58 -6.92
N PRO A 4 3.54 -7.25 -7.17
CA PRO A 4 4.44 -7.65 -6.11
C PRO A 4 5.05 -6.42 -5.39
N PRO A 5 5.67 -6.62 -4.20
CA PRO A 5 6.31 -5.54 -3.46
C PRO A 5 7.27 -4.71 -4.31
N VAL A 6 7.31 -3.41 -4.06
CA VAL A 6 8.20 -2.50 -4.77
C VAL A 6 9.62 -2.62 -4.22
N PHE A 7 10.57 -2.88 -5.09
CA PHE A 7 12.00 -2.81 -4.83
C PHE A 7 12.73 -2.27 -6.07
N PRO A 8 13.94 -1.72 -5.91
CA PRO A 8 14.67 -1.09 -7.01
C PRO A 8 14.85 -2.01 -8.22
N GLY A 9 14.54 -1.51 -9.42
CA GLY A 9 14.62 -2.28 -10.67
C GLY A 9 13.61 -3.44 -10.82
N GLY A 10 12.70 -3.62 -9.86
CA GLY A 10 11.68 -4.66 -9.88
C GLY A 10 10.62 -4.48 -10.98
N PRO A 11 9.79 -5.51 -11.25
CA PRO A 11 8.71 -5.43 -12.24
C PRO A 11 7.68 -4.35 -11.90
N THR A 12 7.32 -4.20 -10.61
CA THR A 12 6.38 -3.16 -10.15
C THR A 12 6.90 -1.76 -10.43
N ALA A 13 8.18 -1.49 -10.15
CA ALA A 13 8.81 -0.20 -10.44
C ALA A 13 8.81 0.13 -11.95
N ARG A 14 8.99 -0.88 -12.81
CA ARG A 14 8.94 -0.72 -14.28
C ARG A 14 7.53 -0.49 -14.82
N MET A 15 6.51 -1.05 -14.17
CA MET A 15 5.10 -0.87 -14.57
C MET A 15 4.49 0.42 -14.04
N ALA A 16 4.96 0.91 -12.89
CA ALA A 16 4.45 2.08 -12.20
C ALA A 16 4.29 3.36 -13.08
N PRO A 17 5.20 3.69 -14.02
CA PRO A 17 4.99 4.85 -14.92
C PRO A 17 4.01 4.61 -16.07
N LEU A 18 3.54 3.38 -16.27
CA LEU A 18 2.62 3.01 -17.36
C LEU A 18 1.14 3.06 -16.93
N VAL A 19 0.86 3.43 -15.68
CA VAL A 19 -0.48 3.54 -15.10
C VAL A 19 -0.75 4.96 -14.63
N ASP A 20 -2.03 5.35 -14.56
CA ASP A 20 -2.44 6.70 -14.17
C ASP A 20 -2.12 7.02 -12.70
N GLY A 21 -1.98 6.00 -11.86
CA GLY A 21 -1.76 6.18 -10.44
C GLY A 21 -1.34 4.92 -9.70
N VAL A 22 -0.50 5.12 -8.67
CA VAL A 22 0.00 4.06 -7.79
C VAL A 22 -0.44 4.35 -6.36
N LEU A 23 -1.04 3.34 -5.72
CA LEU A 23 -1.38 3.35 -4.30
C LEU A 23 -0.49 2.32 -3.61
N ILE A 24 0.24 2.73 -2.56
CA ILE A 24 1.15 1.85 -1.83
C ILE A 24 0.41 1.24 -0.64
N VAL A 25 0.41 -0.07 -0.51
CA VAL A 25 -0.11 -0.76 0.69
C VAL A 25 1.02 -0.95 1.69
N VAL A 26 0.84 -0.46 2.91
CA VAL A 26 1.84 -0.49 3.99
C VAL A 26 1.28 -1.29 5.16
N GLY A 27 1.97 -2.35 5.58
CA GLY A 27 1.61 -3.09 6.79
C GLY A 27 1.91 -2.27 8.05
N ALA A 28 0.90 -2.04 8.89
CA ALA A 28 1.07 -1.33 10.15
C ALA A 28 1.94 -2.15 11.11
N GLY A 29 3.05 -1.56 11.55
CA GLY A 29 4.02 -2.22 12.45
C GLY A 29 5.05 -3.10 11.74
N ASP A 30 4.83 -3.45 10.47
CA ASP A 30 5.74 -4.31 9.68
C ASP A 30 6.72 -3.51 8.81
N ALA A 31 6.34 -2.28 8.43
CA ALA A 31 7.15 -1.40 7.58
C ALA A 31 7.82 -0.29 8.38
N ASP A 32 9.07 0.03 8.03
CA ASP A 32 9.79 1.18 8.58
C ASP A 32 9.68 2.42 7.68
N VAL A 33 9.82 3.60 8.29
CA VAL A 33 9.74 4.88 7.57
C VAL A 33 10.89 5.04 6.56
N PRO A 34 12.16 4.68 6.86
CA PRO A 34 13.25 4.79 5.89
C PRO A 34 13.04 3.94 4.63
N GLY A 35 12.62 2.68 4.78
CA GLY A 35 12.33 1.79 3.66
C GLY A 35 11.17 2.32 2.81
N LEU A 36 10.09 2.77 3.46
CA LEU A 36 8.95 3.37 2.74
C LEU A 36 9.36 4.63 1.96
N ARG A 37 10.23 5.47 2.52
CA ARG A 37 10.77 6.64 1.79
C ARG A 37 11.57 6.21 0.57
N GLY A 38 12.46 5.21 0.71
CA GLY A 38 13.22 4.66 -0.42
C GLY A 38 12.30 4.11 -1.52
N THR A 39 11.23 3.42 -1.16
CA THR A 39 10.21 2.94 -2.12
C THR A 39 9.54 4.10 -2.86
N VAL A 40 9.15 5.16 -2.15
CA VAL A 40 8.52 6.34 -2.76
C VAL A 40 9.50 7.06 -3.69
N ASP A 41 10.76 7.19 -3.29
CA ASP A 41 11.80 7.84 -4.08
C ASP A 41 12.09 7.05 -5.37
N GLU A 42 12.14 5.72 -5.30
CA GLU A 42 12.27 4.84 -6.48
C GLU A 42 11.10 5.02 -7.46
N LEU A 43 9.86 5.01 -6.96
CA LEU A 43 8.67 5.22 -7.79
C LEU A 43 8.66 6.60 -8.44
N ARG A 44 9.08 7.64 -7.70
CA ARG A 44 9.21 9.00 -8.24
C ARG A 44 10.31 9.11 -9.26
N LEU A 45 11.45 8.45 -9.04
CA LEU A 45 12.56 8.38 -10.01
C LEU A 45 12.10 7.72 -11.32
N ALA A 46 11.28 6.68 -11.21
CA ALA A 46 10.64 6.02 -12.34
C ALA A 46 9.54 6.86 -13.01
N ARG A 47 9.20 8.06 -12.50
CA ARG A 47 8.12 8.95 -12.95
C ARG A 47 6.71 8.38 -12.76
N ALA A 48 6.51 7.54 -11.75
CA ALA A 48 5.19 7.08 -11.36
C ALA A 48 4.37 8.16 -10.66
N ASN A 49 3.07 8.23 -10.93
CA ASN A 49 2.14 9.10 -10.20
C ASN A 49 1.70 8.43 -8.89
N VAL A 50 2.42 8.66 -7.80
CA VAL A 50 2.06 8.12 -6.49
C VAL A 50 0.89 8.91 -5.90
N LEU A 51 -0.27 8.28 -5.79
CA LEU A 51 -1.49 8.90 -5.26
C LEU A 51 -1.48 8.98 -3.72
N GLY A 52 -0.79 8.04 -3.08
CA GLY A 52 -0.69 7.98 -1.63
C GLY A 52 -0.38 6.57 -1.13
N ALA A 53 -0.63 6.36 0.16
CA ALA A 53 -0.46 5.07 0.83
C ALA A 53 -1.72 4.69 1.62
N VAL A 54 -1.97 3.38 1.71
CA VAL A 54 -2.99 2.77 2.57
C VAL A 54 -2.26 2.03 3.67
N LEU A 55 -2.57 2.39 4.91
CA LEU A 55 -2.10 1.66 6.08
C LEU A 55 -3.03 0.47 6.33
N ASN A 56 -2.51 -0.73 6.08
CA ASN A 56 -3.21 -1.99 6.30
C ASN A 56 -2.88 -2.55 7.69
N HIS A 57 -3.81 -3.29 8.29
CA HIS A 57 -3.68 -3.84 9.66
C HIS A 57 -3.46 -2.78 10.74
N ALA A 58 -3.82 -1.51 10.47
CA ALA A 58 -3.79 -0.47 11.48
C ALA A 58 -4.70 -0.88 12.66
N PRO A 59 -4.24 -0.75 13.92
CA PRO A 59 -5.10 -0.99 15.07
C PRO A 59 -6.27 -0.01 15.01
N VAL A 60 -7.49 -0.53 14.88
CA VAL A 60 -8.70 0.27 14.95
C VAL A 60 -9.10 0.42 16.41
N PRO A 61 -9.28 1.65 16.92
CA PRO A 61 -10.01 1.85 18.16
C PRO A 61 -11.41 1.26 17.99
N LEU A 62 -11.93 0.58 19.02
CA LEU A 62 -13.29 0.03 19.04
C LEU A 62 -14.32 1.17 19.09
N GLU A 63 -14.45 1.91 17.99
CA GLU A 63 -15.55 2.83 17.73
C GLU A 63 -16.75 2.01 17.19
N PRO A 64 -17.95 2.12 17.78
CA PRO A 64 -19.11 1.29 17.41
C PRO A 64 -19.54 1.37 15.94
N ARG A 65 -19.10 2.39 15.20
CA ARG A 65 -19.41 2.56 13.77
C ARG A 65 -18.55 1.68 12.84
N LEU A 66 -17.35 1.28 13.26
CA LEU A 66 -16.45 0.43 12.46
C LEU A 66 -16.70 -1.07 12.71
N ALA A 67 -17.33 -1.43 13.83
CA ALA A 67 -17.63 -2.83 14.18
C ALA A 67 -18.66 -3.51 13.26
N ARG A 68 -19.54 -2.74 12.59
CA ARG A 68 -20.65 -3.30 11.78
C ARG A 68 -20.23 -3.94 10.45
N ASN A 69 -19.00 -3.71 9.99
CA ASN A 69 -18.54 -4.23 8.70
C ASN A 69 -17.80 -5.57 8.82
N GLY A 70 -17.59 -6.09 10.04
CA GLY A 70 -16.79 -7.31 10.29
C GLY A 70 -17.57 -8.62 10.45
N GLU A 71 -18.90 -8.59 10.55
CA GLU A 71 -19.68 -9.78 10.97
C GLU A 71 -20.20 -10.67 9.81
N GLY A 72 -19.76 -10.44 8.56
CA GLY A 72 -20.29 -11.16 7.39
C GLY A 72 -19.42 -12.27 6.79
N ALA A 73 -18.13 -12.36 7.13
CA ALA A 73 -17.16 -13.10 6.32
C ALA A 73 -16.61 -14.38 6.97
N HIS A 74 -17.47 -15.18 7.63
CA HIS A 74 -17.06 -16.53 8.01
C HIS A 74 -18.25 -17.48 8.22
N ARG A 75 -19.04 -17.73 7.17
CA ARG A 75 -19.87 -18.95 7.04
C ARG A 75 -20.02 -19.33 5.56
N SER A 76 -19.20 -20.26 5.10
CA SER A 76 -19.53 -21.32 4.12
C SER A 76 -18.35 -22.28 4.06
#